data_AF-A0A524EXM8-F1
#
_entry.id   AF-A0A524EXM8-F1
#
_cell.length_a   1.000
_cell.length_b   1.000
_cell.length_c   1.000
_cell.angle_alpha   90.00
_cell.angle_beta   90.00
_cell.angle_gamma   90.00
#
_symmetry.space_group_name_H-M   'P 1'
#
loop_
_entity.id
_entity.type
_entity.pdbx_description
1 polymer ?
#
loop_
_entity_poly.entity_id
_entity_poly.type
_entity_poly.pdbx_seq_one_letter_code
_entity_poly.pdbx_strand_id
1 'polypeptide(L)' 'EENPQFLKKNDVAIVKLSPIKKACIEKYKDFPELGRLAVRDMARTVCVGVILDIDPAPKVAKAK' A
#
# COMPACT_ATOMS: atom_id res chain seq x y z
N GLU A 1 -2.63 2.91 -20.74
CA GLU A 1 -3.38 1.65 -20.67
C GLU A 1 -4.14 1.58 -19.36
N GLU A 2 -5.39 1.11 -19.36
CA GLU A 2 -6.23 1.10 -18.15
C GLU A 2 -5.88 -0.02 -17.17
N ASN A 3 -5.18 -1.09 -17.59
CA ASN A 3 -4.70 -2.16 -16.71
C ASN A 3 -3.44 -2.81 -17.29
N PRO A 4 -2.25 -2.19 -17.14
CA PRO A 4 -1.02 -2.80 -17.63
C PRO A 4 -0.72 -4.09 -16.85
N GLN A 5 -0.28 -5.15 -17.54
CA GLN A 5 0.09 -6.42 -16.89
C GLN A 5 1.33 -6.29 -15.99
N PHE A 6 2.21 -5.34 -16.29
CA PHE A 6 3.42 -5.08 -15.53
C PHE A 6 3.71 -3.59 -15.49
N LEU A 7 4.39 -3.16 -14.43
CA LEU A 7 4.89 -1.80 -14.27
C LEU A 7 6.40 -1.81 -14.50
N LYS A 8 6.90 -0.87 -15.29
CA LYS A 8 8.34 -0.67 -15.50
C LYS A 8 8.84 0.48 -14.63
N LYS A 9 10.16 0.64 -14.62
CA LYS A 9 10.81 1.75 -13.93
C LYS A 9 10.30 3.08 -14.51
N ASN A 10 9.91 4.00 -13.63
CA ASN A 10 9.32 5.31 -13.91
C ASN A 10 7.83 5.33 -14.28
N ASP A 11 7.14 4.18 -14.24
CA ASP A 11 5.68 4.19 -14.38
C ASP A 11 5.00 4.59 -13.06
N VAL A 12 3.89 5.33 -13.17
CA VAL A 12 3.02 5.67 -12.04
C VAL A 12 1.71 4.91 -12.21
N ALA A 13 1.31 4.20 -11.17
CA ALA A 13 0.07 3.43 -11.16
C ALA A 13 -0.59 3.46 -9.79
N ILE A 14 -1.91 3.27 -9.80
CA ILE A 14 -2.70 3.01 -8.59
C ILE A 14 -2.75 1.49 -8.41
N VAL A 15 -2.31 1.01 -7.26
CA VAL A 15 -2.23 -0.42 -6.96
C VAL A 15 -2.98 -0.75 -5.69
N LYS A 16 -3.65 -1.91 -5.67
CA LYS A 16 -4.25 -2.46 -4.45
C LYS A 16 -3.25 -3.40 -3.79
N LEU A 17 -2.87 -3.10 -2.56
CA LEU A 17 -1.90 -3.88 -1.78
C LEU A 17 -2.60 -4.55 -0.60
N SER A 18 -2.26 -5.80 -0.33
CA SER A 18 -2.70 -6.52 0.86
C SER A 18 -1.49 -6.87 1.72
N PRO A 19 -1.40 -6.40 2.97
CA PRO A 19 -0.25 -6.67 3.82
C PRO A 19 -0.28 -8.13 4.32
N ILE A 20 0.87 -8.80 4.31
CA ILE A 20 1.01 -10.19 4.77
C ILE A 20 0.86 -10.28 6.29
N LYS A 21 1.27 -9.23 7.02
CA LYS A 21 1.17 -9.10 8.47
C LYS A 21 0.28 -7.90 8.82
N LYS A 22 -0.32 -7.92 10.01
CA LYS A 22 -1.10 -6.78 10.51
C LYS A 22 -0.19 -5.57 10.64
N ALA A 23 -0.54 -4.49 9.96
CA ALA A 23 0.15 -3.21 10.00
C ALA A 23 -0.88 -2.10 10.17
N CYS A 24 -0.51 -1.06 10.93
CA CYS A 24 -1.31 0.16 11.04
C CYS A 24 -0.89 1.08 9.89
N ILE A 25 -1.85 1.49 9.08
CA ILE A 25 -1.67 2.35 7.91
C ILE A 25 -2.88 3.28 7.84
N GLU A 26 -2.66 4.51 7.39
CA GLU A 26 -3.68 5.56 7.34
C GLU A 26 -3.67 6.29 5.99
N LYS A 27 -4.77 6.95 5.64
CA LYS A 27 -4.81 7.76 4.42
C LYS A 27 -3.84 8.92 4.54
N TYR A 28 -3.14 9.21 3.44
CA TYR A 28 -2.15 10.29 3.41
C TYR A 28 -2.73 11.66 3.78
N LYS A 29 -3.99 11.91 3.41
CA LYS A 29 -4.69 13.17 3.68
C LYS A 29 -4.95 13.39 5.17
N ASP A 30 -5.19 12.32 5.92
CA ASP A 30 -5.52 12.38 7.34
C ASP A 30 -4.25 12.33 8.19
N PHE A 31 -3.37 11.36 7.91
CA PHE A 31 -2.11 11.18 8.61
C PHE A 31 -0.95 10.98 7.61
N PRO A 32 -0.27 12.05 7.18
CA PRO A 32 0.76 11.98 6.15
C PRO A 32 1.99 11.17 6.58
N GLU A 33 2.22 11.03 7.89
CA GLU A 33 3.31 10.22 8.45
C GLU A 33 3.07 8.72 8.31
N LEU A 34 1.81 8.27 8.41
CA LEU A 34 1.40 6.87 8.31
C LEU A 34 0.95 6.47 6.90
N GLY A 35 0.71 7.46 6.03
CA GLY A 35 0.27 7.24 4.65
C GLY A 35 1.38 7.20 3.60
N ARG A 36 2.66 7.29 3.97
CA ARG A 36 3.80 7.15 3.05
C ARG A 36 4.41 5.76 3.16
N LEU A 37 4.64 5.10 2.03
CA LEU A 37 5.26 3.77 1.96
C LEU A 37 6.47 3.78 1.04
N ALA A 38 7.49 3.03 1.44
CA ALA A 38 8.61 2.64 0.59
C ALA A 38 8.58 1.13 0.42
N VAL A 39 8.48 0.67 -0.83
CA VAL A 39 8.58 -0.75 -1.16
C VAL A 39 10.05 -1.08 -1.32
N ARG A 40 10.51 -2.07 -0.56
CA ARG A 40 11.89 -2.52 -0.58
C ARG A 40 11.98 -3.96 -1.04
N ASP A 41 12.89 -4.21 -1.96
CA ASP A 41 13.29 -5.55 -2.40
C ASP A 41 14.81 -5.61 -2.47
N MET A 42 15.41 -6.72 -2.00
CA MET A 42 16.86 -6.92 -1.97
C MET A 42 17.66 -5.69 -1.45
N ALA A 43 17.23 -5.15 -0.31
CA ALA A 43 17.77 -3.95 0.35
C ALA A 43 17.69 -2.62 -0.43
N ARG A 44 17.09 -2.60 -1.63
CA ARG A 44 16.91 -1.40 -2.45
C ARG A 44 15.45 -0.95 -2.44
N THR A 45 15.24 0.36 -2.53
CA THR A 45 13.89 0.93 -2.70
C THR A 45 13.50 0.78 -4.17
N VAL A 46 12.46 -0.01 -4.43
CA VAL A 46 11.95 -0.24 -5.78
C VAL A 46 10.87 0.77 -6.15
N CYS A 47 10.04 1.15 -5.18
CA CYS A 47 8.94 2.11 -5.37
C CYS A 47 8.74 2.95 -4.11
N VAL A 48 8.18 4.14 -4.30
CA VAL A 48 7.65 4.99 -3.23
C VAL A 48 6.20 5.34 -3.55
N GLY A 49 5.36 5.44 -2.54
CA GLY A 49 3.93 5.67 -2.76
C GLY A 49 3.23 6.28 -1.55
N VAL A 50 2.02 6.77 -1.82
CA VAL A 50 1.11 7.30 -0.81
C VAL A 50 -0.20 6.51 -0.80
N ILE A 51 -0.80 6.37 0.38
CA ILE A 51 -2.08 5.69 0.54
C ILE A 51 -3.22 6.65 0.20
N LEU A 52 -3.97 6.30 -0.85
CA LEU A 52 -5.14 7.06 -1.29
C LEU A 52 -6.41 6.61 -0.53
N ASP A 53 -6.60 5.29 -0.44
CA ASP A 53 -7.76 4.71 0.21
C ASP A 53 -7.39 3.45 0.99
N ILE A 54 -8.23 3.10 1.98
CA ILE A 54 -8.04 1.94 2.84
C ILE A 54 -9.35 1.18 2.90
N ASP A 55 -9.32 -0.08 2.47
CA ASP A 55 -10.36 -1.04 2.80
C ASP A 55 -10.08 -1.60 4.20
N PRO A 56 -10.85 -1.23 5.24
CA PRO A 56 -10.68 -1.84 6.54
C PRO A 56 -10.99 -3.34 6.42
N ALA A 57 -10.01 -4.17 6.75
CA ALA A 57 -10.23 -5.61 6.85
C ALA A 57 -11.44 -5.87 7.76
N PRO A 58 -12.30 -6.87 7.45
CA PRO A 58 -13.39 -7.24 8.33
C PRO A 58 -12.78 -7.52 9.70
N LYS A 59 -13.28 -6.82 10.73
CA LYS A 59 -12.87 -7.01 12.12
C LYS A 59 -12.78 -8.51 12.34
N VAL A 60 -11.58 -9.03 12.58
CA VAL A 60 -11.40 -10.44 12.96
C VAL A 60 -12.32 -10.64 14.14
N ALA A 61 -13.43 -11.35 13.92
CA ALA A 61 -14.39 -11.68 14.96
C ALA A 61 -13.57 -12.32 16.07
N LYS A 62 -13.59 -11.69 17.26
CA LYS A 62 -12.98 -12.28 18.44
C LYS A 62 -13.62 -13.66 18.61
N ALA A 63 -12.85 -14.72 18.38
CA ALA A 63 -13.26 -16.06 18.76
C ALA A 63 -13.51 -16.03 20.27
N LYS A 64 -14.75 -16.31 20.63
CA LYS A 64 -15.19 -16.53 22.00
C LYS A 64 -14.84 -17.96 22.41
#